data_AF-A0A2V8P9C4-F1
#
_entry.id   AF-A0A2V8P9C4-F1
#
_cell.length_a   1.000
_cell.length_b   1.000
_cell.length_c   1.000
_cell.angle_alpha   90.00
_cell.angle_beta   90.00
_cell.angle_gamma   90.00
#
_symmetry.space_group_name_H-M   'P 1'
#
loop_
_entity.id
_entity.type
_entity.pdbx_description
1 polymer ?
#
loop_
_entity_poly.entity_id
_entity_poly.type
_entity_poly.pdbx_seq_one_letter_code
_entity_poly.pdbx_strand_id
1 'polypeptide(L)'
;RTYFDASEWKTRKRLMLGSLLFFVVGPAMVLLGVGFTFFFIAALWAYYHLVKQHYGFMVLYKKKNNDLAPIDNTLDRLLLMFAFNYPFVAFIAGDPTAMARVPPILRSGVNTVAMLLLIGTIALGIGWLVRQIQRAVSREPLDVPKYLLLAAAIPMHWIALMTPMPAKPIALVAILTIYHNLQYQRLIWFHNQKYTHSVGSRGSSPIVREGVLNHPDPGRRYGPAAVISRRLIYYIGFGIIFGIIYQGPRQYLGYLNLHTGDSPAALSLPIQSGIAFLWGYAFIHYYLDSKIWRVRRDPSVGKALNMS
;
A
#
# COMPACT_ATOMS: atom_id res chain seq x y z
N ARG A 1 4.27 4.28 13.75
CA ARG A 1 3.05 4.38 14.59
C ARG A 1 2.76 3.09 15.35
N THR A 2 2.50 1.96 14.69
CA THR A 2 2.10 0.68 15.34
C THR A 2 3.08 0.21 16.43
N TYR A 3 4.39 0.29 16.16
CA TYR A 3 5.43 -0.02 17.15
C TYR A 3 5.47 0.90 18.37
N PHE A 4 4.87 2.10 18.28
CA PHE A 4 4.79 3.05 19.38
C PHE A 4 3.43 3.03 20.09
N ASP A 5 2.51 2.14 19.68
CA ASP A 5 1.18 1.99 20.30
C ASP A 5 1.22 0.84 21.32
N ALA A 6 1.14 1.18 22.61
CA ALA A 6 1.20 0.20 23.70
C ALA A 6 0.03 -0.80 23.66
N SER A 7 -1.12 -0.42 23.09
CA SER A 7 -2.27 -1.31 22.98
C SER A 7 -2.07 -2.37 21.88
N GLU A 8 -1.40 -2.01 20.78
CA GLU A 8 -1.04 -2.93 19.70
C GLU A 8 -0.02 -3.97 20.19
N TRP A 9 0.90 -3.59 21.07
CA TRP A 9 1.82 -4.53 21.71
C TRP A 9 1.09 -5.57 22.56
N LYS A 10 -0.01 -5.22 23.25
CA LYS A 10 -0.78 -6.19 24.04
C LYS A 10 -1.52 -7.21 23.17
N THR A 11 -2.02 -6.78 22.02
CA THR A 11 -2.87 -7.61 21.14
C THR A 11 -2.09 -8.34 20.05
N ARG A 12 -0.98 -7.76 19.56
CA ARG A 12 -0.26 -8.19 18.35
C ARG A 12 1.24 -8.37 18.56
N LYS A 13 1.72 -8.56 19.80
CA LYS A 13 3.16 -8.75 20.13
C LYS A 13 3.90 -9.70 19.17
N ARG A 14 3.35 -10.90 18.96
CA ARG A 14 3.96 -11.93 18.10
C ARG A 14 4.08 -11.47 16.65
N LEU A 15 3.07 -10.76 16.14
CA LEU A 15 3.09 -10.19 14.80
C LEU A 15 4.20 -9.15 14.66
N MET A 16 4.31 -8.25 15.64
CA MET A 16 5.27 -7.14 15.61
C MET A 16 6.72 -7.60 15.77
N LEU A 17 6.97 -8.58 16.64
CA LEU A 17 8.30 -9.18 16.80
C LEU A 17 8.64 -10.04 15.58
N GLY A 18 7.70 -10.87 15.11
CA GLY A 18 7.92 -11.72 13.95
C GLY A 18 8.21 -10.95 12.67
N SER A 19 7.61 -9.77 12.47
CA SER A 19 7.90 -8.94 11.30
C SER A 19 9.31 -8.35 11.32
N LEU A 20 9.99 -8.24 12.46
CA LEU A 20 11.38 -7.77 12.51
C LEU A 20 12.34 -8.73 11.78
N LEU A 21 11.97 -10.00 11.59
CA LEU A 21 12.76 -10.96 10.82
C LEU A 21 12.98 -10.49 9.36
N PHE A 22 12.11 -9.64 8.82
CA PHE A 22 12.29 -9.10 7.46
C PHE A 22 13.57 -8.28 7.29
N PHE A 23 14.16 -7.75 8.37
CA PHE A 23 15.47 -7.09 8.31
C PHE A 23 16.62 -8.04 8.00
N VAL A 24 16.48 -9.33 8.33
CA VAL A 24 17.52 -10.34 8.16
C VAL A 24 17.36 -11.12 6.86
N VAL A 25 16.12 -11.29 6.37
CA VAL A 25 15.83 -12.05 5.14
C VAL A 25 16.61 -11.53 3.94
N GLY A 26 16.62 -10.20 3.73
CA GLY A 26 17.32 -9.60 2.60
C GLY A 26 18.84 -9.82 2.63
N PRO A 27 19.54 -9.40 3.69
CA PRO A 27 20.97 -9.66 3.85
C PRO A 27 21.33 -11.13 3.73
N ALA A 28 20.56 -12.04 4.34
CA ALA A 28 20.81 -13.47 4.22
C ALA A 28 20.73 -13.96 2.77
N MET A 29 19.74 -13.53 2.00
CA MET A 29 19.63 -13.87 0.58
C MET A 29 20.77 -13.29 -0.26
N VAL A 30 21.26 -12.09 0.06
CA VAL A 30 22.43 -11.50 -0.59
C VAL A 30 23.70 -12.30 -0.28
N LEU A 31 23.93 -12.67 0.98
CA LEU A 31 25.08 -13.47 1.41
C LEU A 31 25.08 -14.89 0.82
N LEU A 32 23.89 -15.45 0.57
CA LEU A 32 23.71 -16.73 -0.11
C LEU A 32 23.86 -16.65 -1.64
N GLY A 33 24.21 -15.48 -2.20
CA GLY A 33 24.41 -15.28 -3.64
C GLY A 33 23.13 -15.13 -4.46
N VAL A 34 21.96 -15.04 -3.81
CA VAL A 34 20.64 -14.90 -4.48
C VAL A 34 20.06 -13.48 -4.34
N GLY A 35 20.93 -12.48 -4.17
CA GLY A 35 20.56 -11.07 -4.02
C GLY A 35 19.75 -10.52 -5.19
N PHE A 36 20.09 -10.89 -6.43
CA PHE A 36 19.33 -10.49 -7.61
C PHE A 36 17.87 -10.96 -7.54
N THR A 37 17.64 -12.23 -7.19
CA THR A 37 16.31 -12.80 -7.01
C THR A 37 15.55 -12.10 -5.89
N PHE A 38 16.23 -11.78 -4.77
CA PHE A 38 15.64 -11.00 -3.69
C PHE A 38 15.12 -9.64 -4.19
N PHE A 39 15.94 -8.86 -4.89
CA PHE A 39 15.53 -7.54 -5.37
C PHE A 39 14.42 -7.60 -6.41
N PHE A 40 14.42 -8.61 -7.28
CA PHE A 40 13.33 -8.86 -8.21
C PHE A 40 12.01 -9.12 -7.47
N ILE A 41 11.99 -10.05 -6.51
CA ILE A 41 10.80 -10.36 -5.70
C ILE A 41 10.38 -9.14 -4.86
N ALA A 42 11.34 -8.39 -4.32
CA ALA A 42 11.06 -7.17 -3.54
C ALA A 42 10.31 -6.13 -4.37
N ALA A 43 10.74 -5.91 -5.63
CA ALA A 43 10.08 -5.00 -6.55
C ALA A 43 8.67 -5.47 -6.92
N LEU A 44 8.49 -6.78 -7.18
CA LEU A 44 7.17 -7.35 -7.45
C LEU A 44 6.23 -7.21 -6.23
N TRP A 45 6.72 -7.46 -5.03
CA TRP A 45 5.93 -7.32 -3.82
C TRP A 45 5.57 -5.86 -3.55
N ALA A 46 6.50 -4.93 -3.77
CA ALA A 46 6.22 -3.50 -3.67
C ALA A 46 5.06 -3.08 -4.58
N TYR A 47 5.09 -3.49 -5.85
CA TYR A 47 4.00 -3.19 -6.78
C TYR A 47 2.70 -3.89 -6.41
N TYR A 48 2.75 -5.17 -6.05
CA TYR A 48 1.59 -5.93 -5.58
C TYR A 48 0.94 -5.27 -4.35
N HIS A 49 1.74 -4.73 -3.42
CA HIS A 49 1.23 -4.00 -2.26
C HIS A 49 0.44 -2.75 -2.66
N LEU A 50 0.92 -1.98 -3.65
CA LEU A 50 0.20 -0.83 -4.18
C LEU A 50 -1.18 -1.23 -4.73
N VAL A 51 -1.21 -2.24 -5.60
CA VAL A 51 -2.45 -2.76 -6.21
C VAL A 51 -3.41 -3.29 -5.14
N LYS A 52 -2.88 -4.04 -4.18
CA LYS A 52 -3.67 -4.61 -3.07
C LYS A 52 -4.29 -3.53 -2.20
N GLN A 53 -3.64 -2.38 -2.02
CA GLN A 53 -4.21 -1.29 -1.24
C GLN A 53 -5.39 -0.65 -1.99
N HIS A 54 -5.26 -0.40 -3.30
CA HIS A 54 -6.39 0.07 -4.11
C HIS A 54 -7.57 -0.91 -4.06
N TYR A 55 -7.28 -2.20 -4.17
CA TYR A 55 -8.31 -3.24 -3.97
C TYR A 55 -8.94 -3.18 -2.57
N GLY A 56 -8.13 -2.97 -1.53
CA GLY A 56 -8.61 -2.77 -0.16
C GLY A 56 -9.62 -1.63 -0.07
N PHE A 57 -9.27 -0.44 -0.57
CA PHE A 57 -10.17 0.72 -0.60
C PHE A 57 -11.45 0.47 -1.41
N MET A 58 -11.32 -0.18 -2.56
CA MET A 58 -12.47 -0.59 -3.37
C MET A 58 -13.45 -1.46 -2.56
N VAL A 59 -12.93 -2.46 -1.84
CA VAL A 59 -13.77 -3.31 -0.97
C VAL A 59 -14.40 -2.52 0.18
N LEU A 60 -13.73 -1.51 0.73
CA LEU A 60 -14.31 -0.64 1.76
C LEU A 60 -15.50 0.16 1.22
N TYR A 61 -15.38 0.73 0.01
CA TYR A 61 -16.49 1.45 -0.63
C TYR A 61 -17.66 0.51 -0.94
N LYS A 62 -17.37 -0.66 -1.50
CA LYS A 62 -18.37 -1.68 -1.79
C LYS A 62 -19.14 -2.12 -0.55
N LYS A 63 -18.43 -2.37 0.56
CA LYS A 63 -19.08 -2.71 1.84
C LYS A 63 -19.99 -1.57 2.32
N LYS A 64 -19.52 -0.32 2.23
CA LYS A 64 -20.28 0.84 2.69
C LYS A 64 -21.54 1.11 1.85
N ASN A 65 -21.48 0.83 0.55
CA ASN A 65 -22.58 1.03 -0.39
C ASN A 65 -23.40 -0.25 -0.66
N ASN A 66 -23.17 -1.32 0.11
CA ASN A 66 -23.81 -2.64 -0.07
C ASN A 66 -23.67 -3.21 -1.50
N ASP A 67 -22.59 -2.87 -2.21
CA ASP A 67 -22.27 -3.34 -3.56
C ASP A 67 -21.52 -4.68 -3.50
N LEU A 68 -22.16 -5.71 -2.93
CA LEU A 68 -21.51 -6.98 -2.56
C LEU A 68 -21.97 -8.19 -3.38
N ALA A 69 -22.66 -7.97 -4.50
CA ALA A 69 -23.06 -9.03 -5.40
C ALA A 69 -21.82 -9.85 -5.88
N PRO A 70 -21.87 -11.20 -5.88
CA PRO A 70 -20.72 -12.04 -6.22
C PRO A 70 -20.13 -11.77 -7.61
N ILE A 71 -20.99 -11.50 -8.60
CA ILE A 71 -20.57 -11.19 -9.96
C ILE A 71 -19.81 -9.87 -10.02
N ASP A 72 -20.35 -8.81 -9.40
CA ASP A 72 -19.72 -7.49 -9.34
C ASP A 72 -18.41 -7.54 -8.56
N ASN A 73 -18.35 -8.28 -7.45
CA ASN A 73 -17.12 -8.52 -6.70
C ASN A 73 -16.03 -9.20 -7.53
N THR A 74 -16.41 -10.22 -8.32
CA THR A 74 -15.46 -10.97 -9.14
C THR A 74 -14.96 -10.11 -10.29
N LEU A 75 -15.87 -9.42 -10.97
CA LEU A 75 -15.57 -8.57 -12.12
C LEU A 75 -14.71 -7.37 -11.70
N ASP A 76 -15.07 -6.66 -10.64
CA ASP A 76 -14.29 -5.54 -10.09
C ASP A 76 -12.87 -6.01 -9.68
N ARG A 77 -12.76 -7.17 -9.02
CA ARG A 77 -11.46 -7.73 -8.61
C ARG A 77 -10.59 -8.08 -9.81
N LEU A 78 -11.14 -8.79 -10.79
CA LEU A 78 -10.39 -9.22 -11.97
C LEU A 78 -9.97 -8.00 -12.81
N LEU A 79 -10.90 -7.07 -13.06
CA LEU A 79 -10.60 -5.83 -13.79
C LEU A 79 -9.46 -5.08 -13.11
N LEU A 80 -9.53 -4.88 -11.79
CA LEU A 80 -8.47 -4.20 -11.04
C LEU A 80 -7.14 -4.95 -11.15
N MET A 81 -7.13 -6.27 -10.97
CA MET A 81 -5.87 -7.03 -11.07
C MET A 81 -5.25 -6.93 -12.47
N PHE A 82 -6.04 -7.05 -13.54
CA PHE A 82 -5.52 -6.94 -14.91
C PHE A 82 -5.12 -5.50 -15.26
N ALA A 83 -6.00 -4.54 -15.02
CA ALA A 83 -5.78 -3.14 -15.39
C ALA A 83 -4.60 -2.50 -14.66
N PHE A 84 -4.28 -2.92 -13.44
CA PHE A 84 -3.08 -2.44 -12.75
C PHE A 84 -1.83 -3.22 -13.14
N ASN A 85 -1.89 -4.55 -13.35
CA ASN A 85 -0.68 -5.31 -13.66
C ASN A 85 -0.22 -5.12 -15.13
N TYR A 86 -1.14 -4.88 -16.07
CA TYR A 86 -0.78 -4.62 -17.47
C TYR A 86 0.27 -3.50 -17.63
N PRO A 87 0.03 -2.25 -17.19
CA PRO A 87 0.97 -1.16 -17.45
C PRO A 87 2.33 -1.40 -16.79
N PHE A 88 2.37 -2.16 -15.69
CA PHE A 88 3.62 -2.52 -15.01
C PHE A 88 4.44 -3.53 -15.80
N VAL A 89 3.81 -4.60 -16.29
CA VAL A 89 4.50 -5.59 -17.12
C VAL A 89 4.85 -4.99 -18.49
N ALA A 90 3.98 -4.16 -19.06
CA ALA A 90 4.25 -3.44 -20.30
C ALA A 90 5.44 -2.47 -20.15
N PHE A 91 5.56 -1.78 -19.01
CA PHE A 91 6.74 -0.98 -18.70
C PHE A 91 8.01 -1.84 -18.67
N ILE A 92 7.99 -3.00 -18.00
CA ILE A 92 9.13 -3.92 -17.97
C ILE A 92 9.49 -4.40 -19.39
N ALA A 93 8.48 -4.73 -20.19
CA ALA A 93 8.65 -5.19 -21.58
C ALA A 93 9.29 -4.12 -22.48
N GLY A 94 8.88 -2.86 -22.32
CA GLY A 94 9.30 -1.74 -23.16
C GLY A 94 10.55 -0.98 -22.69
N ASP A 95 11.07 -1.26 -21.50
CA ASP A 95 12.23 -0.56 -20.92
C ASP A 95 13.41 -1.53 -20.71
N PRO A 96 14.53 -1.36 -21.43
CA PRO A 96 15.70 -2.24 -21.30
C PRO A 96 16.28 -2.30 -19.89
N THR A 97 16.25 -1.19 -19.14
CA THR A 97 16.78 -1.14 -17.77
C THR A 97 15.87 -1.89 -16.80
N ALA A 98 14.56 -1.86 -17.02
CA ALA A 98 13.61 -2.65 -16.26
C ALA A 98 13.73 -4.15 -16.62
N MET A 99 13.86 -4.48 -17.91
CA MET A 99 14.05 -5.87 -18.38
C MET A 99 15.35 -6.49 -17.83
N ALA A 100 16.42 -5.71 -17.69
CA ALA A 100 17.67 -6.18 -17.10
C ALA A 100 17.51 -6.69 -15.65
N ARG A 101 16.49 -6.21 -14.93
CA ARG A 101 16.15 -6.62 -13.56
C ARG A 101 15.29 -7.88 -13.49
N VAL A 102 14.86 -8.42 -14.63
CA VAL A 102 14.11 -9.68 -14.73
C VAL A 102 15.09 -10.85 -14.85
N PRO A 103 14.89 -11.96 -14.10
CA PRO A 103 15.67 -13.19 -14.25
C PRO A 103 15.70 -13.66 -15.72
N PRO A 104 16.87 -14.05 -16.27
CA PRO A 104 17.01 -14.41 -17.68
C PRO A 104 15.98 -15.44 -18.16
N ILE A 105 15.69 -16.44 -17.33
CA ILE A 105 14.70 -17.50 -17.62
C ILE A 105 13.27 -16.99 -17.84
N LEU A 106 12.92 -15.81 -17.31
CA LEU A 106 11.58 -15.23 -17.43
C LEU A 106 11.46 -14.21 -18.56
N ARG A 107 12.58 -13.70 -19.10
CA ARG A 107 12.60 -12.54 -20.03
C ARG A 107 11.79 -12.80 -21.30
N SER A 108 11.89 -14.00 -21.88
CA SER A 108 11.15 -14.38 -23.08
C SER A 108 9.64 -14.36 -22.88
N GLY A 109 9.16 -14.64 -21.67
CA GLY A 109 7.72 -14.67 -21.35
C GLY A 109 7.11 -13.31 -21.05
N VAL A 110 7.91 -12.28 -20.77
CA VAL A 110 7.40 -10.96 -20.32
C VAL A 110 6.44 -10.34 -21.34
N ASN A 111 6.78 -10.38 -22.63
CA ASN A 111 5.93 -9.84 -23.70
C ASN A 111 4.60 -10.59 -23.81
N THR A 112 4.63 -11.92 -23.72
CA THR A 112 3.42 -12.75 -23.72
C THR A 112 2.52 -12.43 -22.52
N VAL A 113 3.10 -12.28 -21.32
CA VAL A 113 2.35 -11.88 -20.13
C VAL A 113 1.74 -10.49 -20.29
N ALA A 114 2.49 -9.52 -20.81
CA ALA A 114 1.97 -8.18 -21.10
C ALA A 114 0.78 -8.23 -22.07
N MET A 115 0.89 -9.01 -23.15
CA MET A 115 -0.19 -9.19 -24.13
C MET A 115 -1.44 -9.82 -23.51
N LEU A 116 -1.28 -10.91 -22.73
CA LEU A 116 -2.41 -11.56 -22.05
C LEU A 116 -3.08 -10.62 -21.03
N LEU A 117 -2.30 -9.83 -20.30
CA LEU A 117 -2.82 -8.81 -19.40
C LEU A 117 -3.58 -7.70 -20.13
N LEU A 118 -3.12 -7.29 -21.32
CA LEU A 118 -3.82 -6.31 -22.15
C LEU A 118 -5.16 -6.84 -22.64
N ILE A 119 -5.16 -8.03 -23.27
CA ILE A 119 -6.36 -8.69 -23.77
C ILE A 119 -7.36 -8.87 -22.63
N GLY A 120 -6.90 -9.38 -21.49
CA GLY A 120 -7.73 -9.54 -20.30
C GLY A 120 -8.27 -8.21 -19.77
N THR A 121 -7.45 -7.15 -19.76
CA THR A 121 -7.92 -5.81 -19.34
C THR A 121 -9.02 -5.28 -20.25
N ILE A 122 -8.86 -5.41 -21.57
CA ILE A 122 -9.86 -4.96 -22.54
C ILE A 122 -11.15 -5.78 -22.39
N ALA A 123 -11.05 -7.10 -22.37
CA ALA A 123 -12.21 -7.99 -22.25
C ALA A 123 -12.98 -7.76 -20.93
N LEU A 124 -12.25 -7.67 -19.81
CA LEU A 124 -12.84 -7.38 -18.50
C LEU A 124 -13.41 -5.95 -18.43
N GLY A 125 -12.76 -4.98 -19.09
CA GLY A 125 -13.22 -3.60 -19.15
C GLY A 125 -14.54 -3.46 -19.91
N ILE A 126 -14.66 -4.14 -21.06
CA ILE A 126 -15.91 -4.22 -21.82
C ILE A 126 -17.00 -4.90 -20.98
N GLY A 127 -16.70 -6.08 -20.40
CA GLY A 127 -17.66 -6.79 -19.55
C GLY A 127 -18.11 -5.97 -18.34
N TRP A 128 -17.18 -5.25 -17.71
CA TRP A 128 -17.47 -4.34 -16.61
C TRP A 128 -18.36 -3.18 -17.01
N LEU A 129 -18.08 -2.54 -18.17
CA LEU A 129 -18.88 -1.44 -18.69
C LEU A 129 -20.30 -1.89 -19.02
N VAL A 130 -20.45 -3.02 -19.73
CA VAL A 130 -21.76 -3.62 -20.02
C VAL A 130 -22.52 -3.89 -18.72
N ARG A 131 -21.85 -4.45 -17.70
CA ARG A 131 -22.47 -4.66 -16.39
C ARG A 131 -22.88 -3.35 -15.72
N GLN A 132 -22.06 -2.29 -15.77
CA GLN A 132 -22.44 -1.01 -15.15
C GLN A 132 -23.62 -0.34 -15.90
N ILE A 133 -23.66 -0.44 -17.23
CA ILE A 133 -24.79 0.04 -18.03
C ILE A 133 -26.05 -0.73 -17.68
N GLN A 134 -25.98 -2.06 -17.60
CA GLN A 134 -27.11 -2.90 -17.19
C GLN A 134 -27.65 -2.45 -15.83
N ARG A 135 -26.77 -2.27 -14.84
CA ARG A 135 -27.16 -1.80 -13.49
C ARG A 135 -27.82 -0.43 -13.53
N ALA A 136 -27.29 0.50 -14.32
CA ALA A 136 -27.85 1.84 -14.48
C ALA A 136 -29.26 1.79 -15.11
N VAL A 137 -29.45 1.00 -16.17
CA VAL A 137 -30.75 0.81 -16.84
C VAL A 137 -31.76 0.14 -15.90
N SER A 138 -31.33 -0.87 -15.14
CA SER A 138 -32.13 -1.55 -14.13
C SER A 138 -32.35 -0.73 -12.86
N ARG A 139 -31.84 0.50 -12.79
CA ARG A 139 -31.92 1.40 -11.62
C ARG A 139 -31.38 0.78 -10.33
N GLU A 140 -30.39 -0.10 -10.46
CA GLU A 140 -29.65 -0.62 -9.31
C GLU A 140 -28.77 0.49 -8.70
N PRO A 141 -28.55 0.48 -7.37
CA PRO A 141 -27.72 1.48 -6.71
C PRO A 141 -26.26 1.39 -7.18
N LEU A 142 -25.73 2.52 -7.66
CA LEU A 142 -24.38 2.63 -8.19
C LEU A 142 -23.37 3.04 -7.10
N ASP A 143 -22.19 2.41 -7.08
CA ASP A 143 -21.12 2.72 -6.13
C ASP A 143 -20.21 3.84 -6.68
N VAL A 144 -20.67 5.10 -6.55
CA VAL A 144 -19.95 6.27 -7.06
C VAL A 144 -18.53 6.39 -6.49
N PRO A 145 -18.28 6.24 -5.17
CA PRO A 145 -16.92 6.25 -4.63
C PRO A 145 -15.99 5.21 -5.25
N LYS A 146 -16.49 3.99 -5.50
CA LYS A 146 -15.73 2.94 -6.22
C LYS A 146 -15.37 3.39 -7.64
N TYR A 147 -16.30 3.97 -8.38
CA TYR A 147 -16.04 4.41 -9.75
C TYR A 147 -15.02 5.54 -9.81
N LEU A 148 -15.13 6.53 -8.92
CA LEU A 148 -14.14 7.61 -8.82
C LEU A 148 -12.75 7.07 -8.45
N LEU A 149 -12.68 6.09 -7.55
CA LEU A 149 -11.43 5.40 -7.23
C LEU A 149 -10.82 4.73 -8.46
N LEU A 150 -11.59 3.94 -9.20
CA LEU A 150 -11.10 3.23 -10.39
C LEU A 150 -10.70 4.21 -11.51
N ALA A 151 -11.54 5.22 -11.76
CA ALA A 151 -11.32 6.25 -12.78
C ALA A 151 -10.11 7.15 -12.47
N ALA A 152 -9.74 7.32 -11.20
CA ALA A 152 -8.52 8.04 -10.83
C ALA A 152 -7.30 7.12 -10.82
N ALA A 153 -7.40 5.94 -10.20
CA ALA A 153 -6.24 5.11 -9.92
C ALA A 153 -5.74 4.34 -11.16
N ILE A 154 -6.65 3.80 -11.99
CA ILE A 154 -6.26 3.04 -13.20
C ILE A 154 -5.54 3.96 -14.21
N PRO A 155 -6.11 5.09 -14.64
CA PRO A 155 -5.44 5.97 -15.60
C PRO A 155 -4.13 6.53 -15.04
N MET A 156 -4.06 6.86 -13.75
CA MET A 156 -2.82 7.32 -13.14
C MET A 156 -1.69 6.28 -13.27
N HIS A 157 -1.97 4.99 -13.00
CA HIS A 157 -0.95 3.94 -13.17
C HIS A 157 -0.53 3.79 -14.62
N TRP A 158 -1.49 3.81 -15.55
CA TRP A 158 -1.21 3.71 -16.98
C TRP A 158 -0.35 4.86 -17.46
N ILE A 159 -0.74 6.10 -17.17
CA ILE A 159 0.00 7.30 -17.56
C ILE A 159 1.41 7.27 -16.94
N ALA A 160 1.52 7.04 -15.63
CA ALA A 160 2.82 7.04 -14.96
C ALA A 160 3.78 5.99 -15.55
N LEU A 161 3.30 4.77 -15.80
CA LEU A 161 4.13 3.65 -16.28
C LEU A 161 4.40 3.70 -17.78
N MET A 162 3.49 4.21 -18.59
CA MET A 162 3.62 4.22 -20.05
C MET A 162 4.25 5.51 -20.58
N THR A 163 4.12 6.64 -19.89
CA THR A 163 4.74 7.89 -20.32
C THR A 163 6.27 7.83 -20.17
N PRO A 164 7.04 8.17 -21.22
CA PRO A 164 8.48 8.39 -21.10
C PRO A 164 8.78 9.60 -20.21
N MET A 165 9.76 9.49 -19.32
CA MET A 165 10.16 10.59 -18.43
C MET A 165 11.62 10.47 -18.01
N PRO A 166 12.32 11.58 -17.77
CA PRO A 166 13.68 11.55 -17.24
C PRO A 166 13.67 10.92 -15.84
N ALA A 167 14.71 10.14 -15.51
CA ALA A 167 14.85 9.45 -14.23
C ALA A 167 13.59 8.62 -13.83
N LYS A 168 12.96 7.98 -14.83
CA LYS A 168 11.68 7.25 -14.70
C LYS A 168 11.54 6.39 -13.45
N PRO A 169 12.52 5.57 -13.02
CA PRO A 169 12.36 4.76 -11.81
C PRO A 169 12.08 5.58 -10.53
N ILE A 170 12.74 6.74 -10.37
CA ILE A 170 12.56 7.60 -9.18
C ILE A 170 11.20 8.31 -9.26
N ALA A 171 10.88 8.85 -10.44
CA ALA A 171 9.61 9.51 -10.69
C ALA A 171 8.41 8.55 -10.49
N LEU A 172 8.52 7.30 -10.95
CA LEU A 172 7.52 6.25 -10.74
C LEU A 172 7.30 5.97 -9.25
N VAL A 173 8.37 5.79 -8.48
CA VAL A 173 8.24 5.60 -7.03
C VAL A 173 7.54 6.79 -6.42
N ALA A 174 7.92 8.03 -6.75
CA ALA A 174 7.28 9.22 -6.20
C ALA A 174 5.78 9.29 -6.55
N ILE A 175 5.42 9.20 -7.84
CA ILE A 175 4.03 9.33 -8.29
C ILE A 175 3.13 8.25 -7.67
N LEU A 176 3.54 6.98 -7.81
CA LEU A 176 2.74 5.85 -7.34
C LEU A 176 2.63 5.83 -5.81
N THR A 177 3.71 6.12 -5.09
CA THR A 177 3.70 6.10 -3.62
C THR A 177 2.99 7.32 -3.02
N ILE A 178 3.10 8.52 -3.59
CA ILE A 178 2.38 9.70 -3.10
C ILE A 178 0.88 9.45 -3.17
N TYR A 179 0.37 9.01 -4.33
CA TYR A 179 -1.05 8.75 -4.50
C TYR A 179 -1.56 7.67 -3.53
N HIS A 180 -0.85 6.55 -3.43
CA HIS A 180 -1.13 5.48 -2.47
C HIS A 180 -1.12 5.98 -1.02
N ASN A 181 -0.14 6.82 -0.67
CA ASN A 181 -0.02 7.37 0.67
C ASN A 181 -1.15 8.33 1.00
N LEU A 182 -1.64 9.13 0.06
CA LEU A 182 -2.78 10.03 0.28
C LEU A 182 -4.04 9.26 0.67
N GLN A 183 -4.33 8.16 -0.03
CA GLN A 183 -5.45 7.28 0.32
C GLN A 183 -5.26 6.70 1.73
N TYR A 184 -4.05 6.24 2.03
CA TYR A 184 -3.70 5.69 3.33
C TYR A 184 -3.83 6.71 4.49
N GLN A 185 -3.43 7.97 4.26
CA GLN A 185 -3.54 9.03 5.27
C GLN A 185 -4.99 9.22 5.73
N ARG A 186 -5.95 9.14 4.80
CA ARG A 186 -7.38 9.25 5.14
C ARG A 186 -7.84 8.13 6.06
N LEU A 187 -7.39 6.90 5.79
CA LEU A 187 -7.72 5.74 6.60
C LEU A 187 -7.06 5.80 7.99
N ILE A 188 -5.79 6.23 8.05
CA ILE A 188 -5.10 6.52 9.31
C ILE A 188 -5.84 7.58 10.12
N TRP A 189 -6.30 8.66 9.49
CA TRP A 189 -7.03 9.73 10.16
C TRP A 189 -8.26 9.20 10.89
N PHE A 190 -9.12 8.43 10.19
CA PHE A 190 -10.30 7.82 10.81
C PHE A 190 -9.92 6.88 11.96
N HIS A 191 -8.91 6.03 11.77
CA HIS A 191 -8.44 5.15 12.83
C HIS A 191 -7.86 5.92 14.03
N ASN A 192 -7.13 7.02 13.79
CA ASN A 192 -6.54 7.88 14.81
C ASN A 192 -7.58 8.60 15.65
N GLN A 193 -8.84 8.72 15.19
CA GLN A 193 -9.90 9.29 16.01
C GLN A 193 -10.09 8.52 17.34
N LYS A 194 -9.67 7.24 17.42
CA LYS A 194 -9.63 6.48 18.68
C LYS A 194 -8.79 7.14 19.78
N TYR A 195 -7.81 7.98 19.39
CA TYR A 195 -6.99 8.73 20.33
C TYR A 195 -7.65 10.04 20.77
N THR A 196 -8.57 10.60 20.00
CA THR A 196 -9.23 11.89 20.28
C THR A 196 -10.55 11.69 21.04
N HIS A 197 -11.31 10.65 20.72
CA HIS A 197 -12.61 10.31 21.35
C HIS A 197 -12.53 9.93 22.85
N SER A 198 -11.34 9.95 23.46
CA SER A 198 -11.18 9.83 24.92
C SER A 198 -11.16 11.18 25.65
N VAL A 199 -11.23 12.31 24.93
CA VAL A 199 -11.38 13.65 25.50
C VAL A 199 -12.70 14.19 24.97
N GLY A 200 -13.66 14.37 25.86
CA GLY A 200 -15.09 14.47 25.55
C GLY A 200 -15.43 15.40 24.39
N SER A 201 -16.21 14.89 23.44
CA SER A 201 -17.04 15.69 22.55
C SER A 201 -18.21 14.85 22.07
N ARG A 202 -19.28 14.99 22.84
CA ARG A 202 -20.70 15.04 22.46
C ARG A 202 -20.98 14.67 21.00
N GLY A 203 -21.52 13.46 20.82
CA GLY A 203 -22.65 13.31 19.92
C GLY A 203 -23.81 14.14 20.46
N SER A 204 -24.43 14.93 19.59
CA SER A 204 -25.64 15.69 19.87
C SER A 204 -26.81 14.75 20.19
N SER A 205 -27.01 14.52 21.50
CA SER A 205 -28.31 14.29 22.14
C SER A 205 -28.18 14.83 23.58
N PRO A 206 -28.98 15.83 23.99
CA PRO A 206 -29.04 16.25 25.38
C PRO A 206 -29.86 15.21 26.16
N ILE A 207 -29.70 15.21 27.49
CA ILE A 207 -30.28 14.26 28.46
C ILE A 207 -29.44 13.00 28.63
N VAL A 208 -28.32 13.11 29.36
CA VAL A 208 -28.08 12.37 30.62
C VAL A 208 -26.97 13.11 31.38
N ARG A 209 -27.27 13.45 32.64
CA ARG A 209 -26.41 14.13 33.62
C ARG A 209 -25.23 13.25 34.05
N GLU A 210 -24.10 13.94 34.21
CA GLU A 210 -22.99 13.70 35.16
C GLU A 210 -22.79 12.29 35.75
N GLY A 211 -21.72 11.66 35.29
CA GLY A 211 -20.99 10.63 36.03
C GLY A 211 -19.52 10.75 35.67
N VAL A 212 -18.72 11.33 36.57
CA VAL A 212 -17.26 11.43 36.48
C VAL A 212 -16.68 10.02 36.52
N LEU A 213 -16.47 9.41 35.35
CA LEU A 213 -15.66 8.21 35.20
C LEU A 213 -14.33 8.64 34.57
N ASN A 214 -13.26 8.46 35.34
CA ASN A 214 -11.86 8.62 34.96
C ASN A 214 -11.58 7.97 33.60
N HIS A 215 -11.66 8.75 32.52
CA HIS A 215 -11.11 8.30 31.24
C HIS A 215 -9.58 8.33 31.38
N PRO A 216 -8.89 7.17 31.30
CA PRO A 216 -7.44 7.17 31.39
C PRO A 216 -6.89 8.05 30.29
N ASP A 217 -5.98 8.95 30.66
CA ASP A 217 -5.25 9.79 29.72
C ASP A 217 -4.79 8.92 28.54
N PRO A 218 -5.17 9.25 27.29
CA PRO A 218 -4.78 8.47 26.12
C PRO A 218 -3.27 8.25 26.01
N GLY A 219 -2.45 9.12 26.62
CA GLY A 219 -1.00 8.87 26.79
C GLY A 219 -0.68 7.62 27.61
N ARG A 220 -1.41 7.36 28.70
CA ARG A 220 -1.25 6.14 29.53
C ARG A 220 -1.79 4.87 28.83
N ARG A 221 -2.83 5.00 28.00
CA ARG A 221 -3.46 3.84 27.35
C ARG A 221 -2.75 3.40 26.07
N TYR A 222 -2.29 4.36 25.27
CA TYR A 222 -1.76 4.09 23.92
C TYR A 222 -0.27 4.44 23.79
N GLY A 223 0.36 5.08 24.79
CA GLY A 223 1.78 5.41 24.77
C GLY A 223 2.13 6.53 23.78
N PRO A 224 3.39 6.60 23.28
CA PRO A 224 3.88 7.67 22.42
C PRO A 224 3.07 7.83 21.12
N ALA A 225 2.41 6.78 20.63
CA ALA A 225 1.53 6.85 19.48
C ALA A 225 0.40 7.88 19.63
N ALA A 226 -0.15 8.08 20.84
CA ALA A 226 -1.18 9.08 21.08
C ALA A 226 -0.64 10.50 20.89
N VAL A 227 0.57 10.78 21.35
CA VAL A 227 1.19 12.12 21.23
C VAL A 227 1.53 12.43 19.76
N ILE A 228 2.15 11.47 19.07
CA ILE A 228 2.58 11.62 17.68
C ILE A 228 1.39 11.75 16.73
N SER A 229 0.32 10.97 16.96
CA SER A 229 -0.81 10.87 16.03
C SER A 229 -1.89 11.93 16.25
N ARG A 230 -1.88 12.64 17.39
CA ARG A 230 -2.87 13.68 17.71
C ARG A 230 -2.54 15.04 17.10
N ARG A 231 -1.26 15.38 16.93
CA ARG A 231 -0.84 16.68 16.39
C ARG A 231 -0.24 16.50 15.00
N LEU A 232 -0.85 17.15 14.00
CA LEU A 232 -0.40 17.08 12.60
C LEU A 232 1.08 17.44 12.44
N ILE A 233 1.57 18.43 13.20
CA ILE A 233 2.98 18.85 13.13
C ILE A 233 3.95 17.75 13.57
N TYR A 234 3.64 17.00 14.63
CA TYR A 234 4.48 15.88 15.06
C TYR A 234 4.40 14.73 14.07
N TYR A 235 3.21 14.48 13.51
CA TYR A 235 3.03 13.47 12.48
C TYR A 235 3.87 13.77 11.23
N ILE A 236 3.85 15.02 10.75
CA ILE A 236 4.66 15.48 9.62
C ILE A 236 6.15 15.44 9.98
N GLY A 237 6.54 15.96 11.15
CA GLY A 237 7.94 15.98 11.59
C GLY A 237 8.56 14.59 11.69
N PHE A 238 7.86 13.64 12.33
CA PHE A 238 8.30 12.23 12.36
C PHE A 238 8.31 11.59 10.97
N GLY A 239 7.39 11.98 10.08
CA GLY A 239 7.38 11.55 8.68
C GLY A 239 8.64 12.01 7.93
N ILE A 240 9.04 13.26 8.10
CA ILE A 240 10.27 13.83 7.52
C ILE A 240 11.51 13.12 8.08
N ILE A 241 11.60 12.98 9.42
CA ILE A 241 12.72 12.30 10.07
C ILE A 241 12.82 10.85 9.57
N PHE A 242 11.70 10.13 9.52
CA PHE A 242 11.67 8.77 8.98
C PHE A 242 12.09 8.75 7.50
N GLY A 243 11.62 9.71 6.69
CA GLY A 243 12.01 9.86 5.30
C GLY A 243 13.53 10.03 5.13
N ILE A 244 14.15 10.88 5.95
CA ILE A 244 15.61 11.08 5.97
C ILE A 244 16.33 9.80 6.40
N ILE A 245 15.89 9.13 7.46
CA ILE A 245 16.51 7.89 7.96
C ILE A 245 16.36 6.73 6.97
N TYR A 246 15.25 6.67 6.24
CA TYR A 246 14.96 5.58 5.31
C TYR A 246 15.56 5.81 3.93
N GLN A 247 15.37 7.01 3.36
CA GLN A 247 15.85 7.34 2.01
C GLN A 247 17.27 7.88 2.02
N GLY A 248 17.70 8.60 3.06
CA GLY A 248 19.04 9.17 3.15
C GLY A 248 20.14 8.13 2.99
N PRO A 249 20.14 7.02 3.77
CA PRO A 249 21.10 5.93 3.57
C PRO A 249 20.98 5.25 2.21
N ARG A 250 19.77 5.07 1.66
CA ARG A 250 19.58 4.47 0.33
C ARG A 250 20.12 5.34 -0.78
N GLN A 251 19.89 6.64 -0.68
CA GLN A 251 20.42 7.64 -1.59
C GLN A 251 21.92 7.70 -1.41
N TYR A 252 22.46 7.86 -0.20
CA TYR A 252 23.90 7.88 0.05
C TYR A 252 24.62 6.61 -0.47
N LEU A 253 24.10 5.42 -0.17
CA LEU A 253 24.62 4.14 -0.64
C LEU A 253 24.49 3.97 -2.18
N GLY A 254 23.48 4.58 -2.80
CA GLY A 254 23.33 4.63 -4.25
C GLY A 254 24.08 5.78 -4.94
N TYR A 255 24.36 6.88 -4.24
CA TYR A 255 24.95 8.14 -4.72
C TYR A 255 26.48 8.04 -4.77
N LEU A 256 27.08 7.20 -3.92
CA LEU A 256 28.49 6.77 -4.07
C LEU A 256 28.74 5.93 -5.34
N ASN A 257 27.71 5.57 -6.10
CA ASN A 257 27.79 4.82 -7.36
C ASN A 257 26.93 5.48 -8.47
N LEU A 258 27.02 6.81 -8.64
CA LEU A 258 26.25 7.61 -9.60
C LEU A 258 26.53 7.24 -11.08
N HIS A 259 26.10 6.06 -11.51
CA HIS A 259 25.69 5.74 -12.86
C HIS A 259 24.33 5.04 -12.83
N THR A 260 23.30 5.88 -12.92
CA THR A 260 22.18 5.73 -13.86
C THR A 260 21.95 4.33 -14.45
N GLY A 261 21.05 3.57 -13.84
CA GLY A 261 20.38 2.45 -14.54
C GLY A 261 20.89 1.05 -14.26
N ASP A 262 21.97 0.89 -13.48
CA ASP A 262 22.52 -0.43 -13.21
C ASP A 262 21.61 -1.29 -12.30
N SER A 263 21.63 -2.60 -12.57
CA SER A 263 20.96 -3.60 -11.75
C SER A 263 21.53 -3.58 -10.32
N PRO A 264 20.73 -3.76 -9.25
CA PRO A 264 21.24 -3.93 -7.89
C PRO A 264 22.35 -5.00 -7.76
N ALA A 265 22.41 -5.95 -8.71
CA ALA A 265 23.46 -6.96 -8.79
C ALA A 265 24.86 -6.42 -9.14
N ALA A 266 24.98 -5.20 -9.66
CA ALA A 266 26.26 -4.56 -9.97
C ALA A 266 26.94 -3.92 -8.75
N LEU A 267 26.25 -3.85 -7.61
CA LEU A 267 26.75 -3.21 -6.39
C LEU A 267 27.67 -4.16 -5.59
N SER A 268 28.57 -3.62 -4.78
CA SER A 268 29.40 -4.44 -3.88
C SER A 268 28.56 -5.19 -2.84
N LEU A 269 29.03 -6.35 -2.38
CA LEU A 269 28.31 -7.19 -1.42
C LEU A 269 27.86 -6.43 -0.14
N PRO A 270 28.69 -5.55 0.48
CA PRO A 270 28.25 -4.78 1.64
C PRO A 270 27.12 -3.79 1.30
N ILE A 271 27.18 -3.15 0.14
CA ILE A 271 26.16 -2.20 -0.31
C ILE A 271 24.85 -2.92 -0.61
N GLN A 272 24.90 -4.05 -1.33
CA GLN A 272 23.72 -4.90 -1.58
C GLN A 272 23.08 -5.34 -0.26
N SER A 273 23.88 -5.78 0.71
CA SER A 273 23.40 -6.21 2.03
C SER A 273 22.76 -5.06 2.80
N GLY A 274 23.36 -3.86 2.77
CA GLY A 274 22.79 -2.66 3.39
C GLY A 274 21.45 -2.26 2.77
N ILE A 275 21.34 -2.24 1.44
CA ILE A 275 20.07 -1.95 0.76
C ILE A 275 19.03 -3.04 1.06
N ALA A 276 19.43 -4.31 1.07
CA ALA A 276 18.54 -5.43 1.38
C ALA A 276 18.04 -5.41 2.83
N PHE A 277 18.88 -4.98 3.78
CA PHE A 277 18.46 -4.71 5.16
C PHE A 277 17.40 -3.60 5.20
N LEU A 278 17.63 -2.49 4.48
CA LEU A 278 16.69 -1.38 4.43
C LEU A 278 15.35 -1.76 3.77
N TRP A 279 15.29 -2.80 2.92
CA TRP A 279 14.02 -3.36 2.43
C TRP A 279 13.15 -3.96 3.54
N GLY A 280 13.74 -4.34 4.68
CA GLY A 280 13.02 -4.80 5.86
C GLY A 280 11.93 -3.82 6.31
N TYR A 281 12.19 -2.51 6.28
CA TYR A 281 11.17 -1.48 6.60
C TYR A 281 9.95 -1.58 5.67
N ALA A 282 10.17 -1.71 4.36
CA ALA A 282 9.09 -1.83 3.38
C ALA A 282 8.30 -3.12 3.57
N PHE A 283 8.98 -4.25 3.78
CA PHE A 283 8.33 -5.54 3.99
C PHE A 283 7.53 -5.60 5.28
N ILE A 284 8.05 -5.03 6.37
CA ILE A 284 7.28 -4.86 7.62
C ILE A 284 6.02 -4.07 7.34
N HIS A 285 6.11 -2.94 6.62
CA HIS A 285 4.95 -2.15 6.26
C HIS A 285 3.92 -2.96 5.44
N TYR A 286 4.35 -3.62 4.36
CA TYR A 286 3.45 -4.42 3.51
C TYR A 286 2.78 -5.55 4.29
N TYR A 287 3.56 -6.23 5.13
CA TYR A 287 3.09 -7.33 5.94
C TYR A 287 2.09 -6.88 7.00
N LEU A 288 2.40 -5.84 7.77
CA LEU A 288 1.51 -5.31 8.80
C LEU A 288 0.20 -4.79 8.20
N ASP A 289 0.27 -4.05 7.09
CA ASP A 289 -0.94 -3.55 6.43
C ASP A 289 -1.86 -4.68 5.98
N SER A 290 -1.28 -5.79 5.51
CA SER A 290 -2.05 -6.97 5.10
C SER A 290 -2.77 -7.68 6.25
N LYS A 291 -2.44 -7.35 7.51
CA LYS A 291 -2.95 -8.01 8.73
C LYS A 291 -3.79 -7.08 9.60
N ILE A 292 -3.48 -5.79 9.66
CA ILE A 292 -4.16 -4.81 10.51
C ILE A 292 -5.47 -4.34 9.87
N TRP A 293 -5.48 -4.05 8.57
CA TRP A 293 -6.60 -3.39 7.90
C TRP A 293 -7.72 -4.34 7.43
N ARG A 294 -7.89 -5.50 8.10
CA ARG A 294 -8.90 -6.49 7.73
C ARG A 294 -10.20 -6.26 8.51
N VAL A 295 -11.11 -5.48 7.95
CA VAL A 295 -12.45 -5.21 8.53
C VAL A 295 -13.20 -6.48 8.92
N ARG A 296 -13.12 -7.55 8.12
CA ARG A 296 -13.79 -8.83 8.42
C ARG A 296 -13.23 -9.54 9.66
N ARG A 297 -11.96 -9.30 10.01
CA ARG A 297 -11.27 -9.98 11.12
C ARG A 297 -11.11 -9.09 12.35
N ASP A 298 -11.27 -7.78 12.20
CA ASP A 298 -11.15 -6.82 13.28
C ASP A 298 -12.37 -5.88 13.33
N PRO A 299 -13.38 -6.21 14.16
CA PRO A 299 -14.57 -5.38 14.33
C PRO A 299 -14.27 -3.94 14.76
N SER A 300 -13.14 -3.71 15.44
CA SER A 300 -12.74 -2.36 15.87
C SER A 300 -12.39 -1.46 14.68
N VAL A 301 -11.84 -2.04 13.60
CA VAL A 301 -11.56 -1.33 12.35
C VAL A 301 -12.87 -0.99 11.63
N GLY A 302 -13.84 -1.90 11.61
CA GLY A 302 -15.17 -1.64 11.06
C GLY A 302 -15.88 -0.49 11.80
N LYS A 303 -15.84 -0.50 13.13
CA LYS A 303 -16.39 0.56 13.98
C LYS A 303 -15.71 1.91 13.74
N ALA A 304 -14.38 1.94 13.66
CA ALA A 304 -13.62 3.17 13.43
C ALA A 304 -13.87 3.78 12.03
N LEU A 305 -14.24 2.95 11.06
CA LEU A 305 -14.55 3.39 9.69
C LEU A 305 -16.06 3.63 9.46
N ASN A 306 -16.88 3.58 10.53
CA ASN A 306 -18.34 3.70 10.47
C ASN A 306 -18.96 2.74 9.44
N MET A 307 -18.52 1.49 9.46
CA MET A 307 -19.10 0.42 8.65
C MET A 307 -20.16 -0.29 9.49
N SER A 308 -21.44 -0.04 9.17
CA SER A 308 -22.58 -0.82 9.68
C SER A 308 -22.47 -2.29 9.26
#